data_AF-A0A6C7NIS3-F1
#
_entry.id   AF-A0A6C7NIS3-F1
#
_cell.length_a   1.000
_cell.length_b   1.000
_cell.length_c   1.000
_cell.angle_alpha   90.00
_cell.angle_beta   90.00
_cell.angle_gamma   90.00
#
_symmetry.space_group_name_H-M   'P 1'
#
loop_
_entity.id
_entity.type
_entity.pdbx_description
1 polymer ?
#
loop_
_entity_poly.entity_id
_entity_poly.type
_entity_poly.pdbx_seq_one_letter_code
_entity_poly.pdbx_strand_id
1 'polypeptide(L)'
;MLIEFRVENFLSIQDEQVLSMVASSDNTFLNSHISNYGKLKLLKSSVLYGANASGKSNIIKALKTMKTIVISSAKKQRGDKLPIIPFLLGDEDNKPTKFEIIFIQNDTKYQYGFILNSEKILEEWLLVFGESNRAQKWFERIYNEKEEKYNYSFGAKFLGSKQLWAENTRDNALFLSVAIQLNNEQLKPVFDFFNLKLQIANSQGWDNGINITINEYEKNKELINNFFKIADLDIEGVEIKTSDIDENSLPPDIQILPQEIKEKIIKEVKNIRE
;
A
#
# COMPACT_ATOMS: atom_id res chain seq x y z
N MET A 1 -1.27 -8.33 7.74
CA MET A 1 -2.70 -8.67 7.60
C MET A 1 -3.51 -7.39 7.75
N LEU A 2 -4.43 -7.13 6.82
CA LEU A 2 -5.36 -5.99 6.92
C LEU A 2 -6.38 -6.25 8.04
N ILE A 3 -6.64 -5.25 8.88
CA ILE A 3 -7.73 -5.26 9.86
C ILE A 3 -8.86 -4.37 9.36
N GLU A 4 -8.53 -3.14 8.97
CA GLU A 4 -9.53 -2.15 8.60
C GLU A 4 -8.92 -1.14 7.62
N PHE A 5 -9.72 -0.66 6.67
CA PHE A 5 -9.38 0.44 5.79
C PHE A 5 -10.53 1.45 5.77
N ARG A 6 -10.20 2.73 5.92
CA ARG A 6 -11.13 3.85 5.89
C ARG A 6 -10.74 4.83 4.79
N VAL A 7 -11.75 5.33 4.10
CA VAL A 7 -11.60 6.38 3.10
C VAL A 7 -12.77 7.35 3.19
N GLU A 8 -12.49 8.63 3.06
CA GLU A 8 -13.48 9.70 2.96
C GLU A 8 -13.12 10.66 1.84
N ASN A 9 -14.13 11.19 1.15
CA ASN A 9 -13.98 12.19 0.10
C ASN A 9 -12.99 11.80 -1.01
N PHE A 10 -13.31 10.73 -1.74
CA PHE A 10 -12.47 10.17 -2.80
C PHE A 10 -13.32 9.58 -3.94
N LEU A 11 -13.11 10.04 -5.18
CA LEU A 11 -13.87 9.62 -6.36
C LEU A 11 -15.39 9.70 -6.13
N SER A 12 -16.09 8.56 -6.05
CA SER A 12 -17.54 8.51 -5.82
C SER A 12 -17.92 8.37 -4.33
N ILE A 13 -16.94 8.50 -3.42
CA ILE A 13 -17.12 8.33 -1.98
C ILE A 13 -17.13 9.73 -1.36
N GLN A 14 -18.29 10.20 -0.92
CA GLN A 14 -18.44 11.49 -0.24
C GLN A 14 -18.10 11.37 1.25
N ASP A 15 -18.85 10.51 1.95
CA ASP A 15 -18.71 10.26 3.38
C ASP A 15 -17.79 9.08 3.69
N GLU A 16 -17.33 8.99 4.94
CA GLU A 16 -16.42 7.93 5.38
C GLU A 16 -17.01 6.54 5.11
N GLN A 17 -16.22 5.70 4.44
CA GLN A 17 -16.52 4.28 4.21
C GLN A 17 -15.46 3.43 4.91
N VAL A 18 -15.91 2.30 5.49
CA VAL A 18 -15.06 1.40 6.27
C VAL A 18 -15.14 -0.02 5.71
N LEU A 19 -13.99 -0.56 5.28
CA LEU A 19 -13.81 -1.98 5.01
C LEU A 19 -13.17 -2.64 6.23
N SER A 20 -13.95 -3.40 6.99
CA SER A 20 -13.46 -4.13 8.17
C SER A 20 -13.31 -5.62 7.89
N MET A 21 -12.19 -6.19 8.30
CA MET A 21 -11.89 -7.62 8.28
C MET A 21 -12.13 -8.27 9.65
N VAL A 22 -12.67 -7.55 10.62
CA VAL A 22 -13.01 -8.12 11.94
C VAL A 22 -14.18 -9.09 11.77
N ALA A 23 -13.99 -10.33 12.22
CA ALA A 23 -15.04 -11.34 12.16
C ALA A 23 -16.20 -10.96 13.08
N SER A 24 -17.42 -11.26 12.65
CA SER A 24 -18.61 -11.07 13.46
C SER A 24 -18.65 -12.08 14.63
N SER A 25 -19.68 -11.99 15.47
CA SER A 25 -19.94 -12.98 16.52
C SER A 25 -20.41 -14.34 15.99
N ASP A 26 -20.59 -14.48 14.68
CA ASP A 26 -20.94 -15.75 14.04
C ASP A 26 -19.79 -16.74 14.18
N ASN A 27 -20.10 -17.95 14.64
CA ASN A 27 -19.14 -19.02 14.88
C ASN A 27 -19.14 -20.08 13.76
N THR A 28 -19.89 -19.87 12.68
CA THR A 28 -19.94 -20.77 11.54
C THR A 28 -18.60 -20.72 10.77
N PHE A 29 -18.05 -21.89 10.44
CA PHE A 29 -16.79 -22.04 9.70
C PHE A 29 -15.54 -21.31 10.26
N LEU A 30 -15.51 -21.02 11.56
CA LEU A 30 -14.36 -20.37 12.22
C LEU A 30 -13.02 -21.06 11.91
N ASN A 31 -13.00 -22.39 11.94
CA ASN A 31 -11.77 -23.17 11.78
C ASN A 31 -11.09 -22.96 10.42
N SER A 32 -11.84 -22.59 9.38
CA SER A 32 -11.31 -22.39 8.03
C SER A 32 -11.14 -20.92 7.67
N HIS A 33 -12.04 -20.03 8.09
CA HIS A 33 -12.16 -18.67 7.53
C HIS A 33 -11.54 -17.55 8.36
N ILE A 34 -11.08 -17.83 9.59
CA ILE A 34 -10.49 -16.79 10.46
C ILE A 34 -9.00 -17.02 10.73
N SER A 35 -8.31 -15.92 10.99
CA SER A 35 -6.99 -15.86 11.61
C SER A 35 -7.13 -15.14 12.96
N ASN A 36 -6.42 -15.63 13.98
CA ASN A 36 -6.44 -15.04 15.31
C ASN A 36 -5.23 -14.11 15.51
N TYR A 37 -5.47 -12.92 16.06
CA TYR A 37 -4.45 -12.01 16.54
C TYR A 37 -4.78 -11.61 17.98
N GLY A 38 -4.16 -12.26 18.96
CA GLY A 38 -4.55 -12.15 20.36
C GLY A 38 -6.02 -12.51 20.56
N LYS A 39 -6.84 -11.55 20.98
CA LYS A 39 -8.30 -11.71 21.13
C LYS A 39 -9.11 -11.34 19.88
N LEU A 40 -8.48 -10.75 18.87
CA LEU A 40 -9.14 -10.34 17.63
C LEU A 40 -9.25 -11.54 16.69
N LYS A 41 -10.46 -11.82 16.22
CA LYS A 41 -10.73 -12.76 15.14
C LYS A 41 -10.83 -11.96 13.84
N LEU A 42 -10.02 -12.30 12.84
CA LEU A 42 -9.98 -11.60 11.56
C LEU A 42 -10.32 -12.56 10.42
N LEU A 43 -11.13 -12.11 9.47
CA LEU A 43 -11.48 -12.85 8.27
C LEU A 43 -10.25 -12.99 7.35
N LYS A 44 -10.09 -14.17 6.74
CA LYS A 44 -9.06 -14.43 5.72
C LYS A 44 -9.46 -13.91 4.34
N SER A 45 -10.76 -13.80 4.09
CA SER A 45 -11.33 -13.33 2.82
C SER A 45 -12.60 -12.53 3.06
N SER A 46 -12.90 -11.58 2.17
CA SER A 46 -14.14 -10.82 2.14
C SER A 46 -14.53 -10.54 0.69
N VAL A 47 -15.84 -10.39 0.45
CA VAL A 47 -16.36 -10.10 -0.88
C VAL A 47 -17.29 -8.90 -0.79
N LEU A 48 -17.10 -7.92 -1.68
CA LEU A 48 -17.91 -6.72 -1.76
C LEU A 48 -18.93 -6.85 -2.89
N TYR A 49 -20.21 -6.88 -2.53
CA TYR A 49 -21.34 -6.94 -3.47
C TYR A 49 -22.13 -5.62 -3.47
N GLY A 50 -22.80 -5.34 -4.59
CA GLY A 50 -23.62 -4.14 -4.74
C GLY A 50 -23.89 -3.84 -6.22
N ALA A 51 -24.84 -2.95 -6.48
CA ALA A 51 -25.23 -2.56 -7.84
C ALA A 51 -24.06 -2.00 -8.69
N ASN A 52 -24.21 -2.00 -10.02
CA ASN A 52 -23.23 -1.34 -10.88
C ASN A 52 -23.09 0.14 -10.49
N ALA A 53 -21.87 0.68 -10.61
CA ALA A 53 -21.53 2.05 -10.21
C ALA A 53 -21.69 2.39 -8.71
N SER A 54 -21.97 1.42 -7.82
CA SER A 54 -22.10 1.66 -6.37
C SER A 54 -20.79 1.98 -5.62
N GLY A 55 -19.70 2.31 -6.32
CA GLY A 55 -18.43 2.69 -5.68
C GLY A 55 -17.51 1.55 -5.22
N LYS A 56 -17.86 0.27 -5.38
CA LYS A 56 -17.02 -0.89 -4.94
C LYS A 56 -15.59 -0.83 -5.44
N SER A 57 -15.41 -0.62 -6.74
CA SER A 57 -14.07 -0.49 -7.35
C SER A 57 -13.33 0.75 -6.85
N ASN A 58 -14.04 1.79 -6.40
CA ASN A 58 -13.41 3.00 -5.85
C ASN A 58 -12.84 2.77 -4.46
N ILE A 59 -13.36 1.83 -3.66
CA ILE A 59 -12.72 1.38 -2.40
C ILE A 59 -11.35 0.74 -2.70
N ILE A 60 -11.28 -0.13 -3.71
CA ILE A 60 -10.00 -0.76 -4.10
C ILE A 60 -9.03 0.27 -4.71
N LYS A 61 -9.55 1.21 -5.52
CA LYS A 61 -8.74 2.33 -6.04
C LYS A 61 -8.22 3.22 -4.91
N ALA A 62 -9.02 3.50 -3.89
CA ALA A 62 -8.62 4.29 -2.72
C ALA A 62 -7.44 3.63 -2.00
N LEU A 63 -7.55 2.32 -1.74
CA LEU A 63 -6.47 1.54 -1.13
C LEU A 63 -5.21 1.53 -1.99
N LYS A 64 -5.35 1.43 -3.33
CA LYS A 64 -4.25 1.53 -4.28
C LYS A 64 -3.59 2.91 -4.24
N THR A 65 -4.38 3.97 -4.27
CA THR A 65 -3.90 5.35 -4.18
C THR A 65 -3.15 5.59 -2.87
N MET A 66 -3.68 5.14 -1.74
CA MET A 66 -3.00 5.21 -0.44
C MET A 66 -1.62 4.52 -0.51
N LYS A 67 -1.57 3.28 -1.01
CA LYS A 67 -0.31 2.54 -1.21
C LYS A 67 0.66 3.32 -2.11
N THR A 68 0.20 3.83 -3.25
CA THR A 68 1.03 4.60 -4.18
C THR A 68 1.64 5.82 -3.50
N ILE A 69 0.85 6.58 -2.75
CA ILE A 69 1.35 7.78 -2.04
C ILE A 69 2.42 7.39 -1.02
N VAL A 70 2.18 6.36 -0.21
CA VAL A 70 3.16 5.86 0.78
C VAL A 70 4.48 5.46 0.11
N ILE A 71 4.44 4.76 -1.02
CA ILE A 71 5.64 4.24 -1.68
C ILE A 71 6.39 5.32 -2.47
N SER A 72 5.67 6.29 -3.05
CA SER A 72 6.25 7.20 -4.05
C SER A 72 6.42 8.65 -3.60
N SER A 73 5.74 9.12 -2.54
CA SER A 73 5.68 10.56 -2.24
C SER A 73 7.05 11.18 -1.96
N ALA A 74 7.97 10.44 -1.36
CA ALA A 74 9.32 10.93 -1.08
C ALA A 74 10.18 11.15 -2.36
N LYS A 75 9.83 10.46 -3.46
CA LYS A 75 10.51 10.58 -4.76
C LYS A 75 9.98 11.74 -5.62
N LYS A 76 8.84 12.34 -5.24
CA LYS A 76 8.22 13.45 -5.97
C LYS A 76 9.00 14.75 -5.83
N GLN A 77 8.97 15.57 -6.87
CA GLN A 77 9.58 16.89 -6.88
C GLN A 77 8.68 17.94 -6.23
N ARG A 78 9.25 19.10 -5.90
CA ARG A 78 8.48 20.24 -5.41
C ARG A 78 7.50 20.69 -6.50
N GLY A 79 6.23 20.87 -6.14
CA GLY A 79 5.17 21.28 -7.08
C GLY A 79 4.44 20.11 -7.75
N ASP A 80 4.95 18.88 -7.65
CA ASP A 80 4.22 17.70 -8.13
C ASP A 80 2.93 17.53 -7.32
N LYS A 81 1.80 17.40 -8.02
CA LYS A 81 0.51 17.13 -7.38
C LYS A 81 0.44 15.72 -6.79
N LEU A 82 -0.30 15.57 -5.70
CA LEU A 82 -0.66 14.27 -5.12
C LEU A 82 -1.71 13.58 -6.01
N PRO A 83 -1.62 12.25 -6.20
CA PRO A 83 -2.41 11.51 -7.20
C PRO A 83 -3.82 11.19 -6.67
N ILE A 84 -4.56 12.21 -6.27
CA ILE A 84 -5.90 12.11 -5.70
C ILE A 84 -6.91 12.88 -6.53
N ILE A 85 -8.14 12.37 -6.56
CA ILE A 85 -9.31 13.04 -7.10
C ILE A 85 -10.38 12.95 -5.99
N PRO A 86 -10.75 14.07 -5.36
CA PRO A 86 -11.75 14.06 -4.29
C PRO A 86 -13.15 13.81 -4.86
N PHE A 87 -14.17 13.75 -4.01
CA PHE A 87 -15.55 13.73 -4.45
C PHE A 87 -15.95 15.10 -5.00
N LEU A 88 -16.31 15.15 -6.29
CA LEU A 88 -16.52 16.42 -7.01
C LEU A 88 -17.99 16.87 -7.07
N LEU A 89 -18.94 16.06 -6.59
CA LEU A 89 -20.38 16.34 -6.67
C LEU A 89 -20.95 16.84 -5.35
N GLY A 90 -20.10 17.24 -4.41
CA GLY A 90 -20.50 17.76 -3.10
C GLY A 90 -20.47 19.28 -3.07
N ASP A 91 -21.09 19.86 -2.05
CA ASP A 91 -21.15 21.32 -1.85
C ASP A 91 -19.87 21.90 -1.22
N GLU A 92 -18.92 21.04 -0.83
CA GLU A 92 -17.66 21.43 -0.20
C GLU A 92 -16.49 21.38 -1.19
N ASP A 93 -16.28 22.49 -1.92
CA ASP A 93 -15.25 22.61 -2.97
C ASP A 93 -13.81 22.30 -2.50
N ASN A 94 -13.54 22.35 -1.19
CA ASN A 94 -12.21 22.19 -0.61
C ASN A 94 -12.12 21.10 0.46
N LYS A 95 -13.10 20.20 0.56
CA LYS A 95 -13.00 19.08 1.50
C LYS A 95 -11.73 18.27 1.16
N PRO A 96 -10.85 17.94 2.12
CA PRO A 96 -9.68 17.10 1.86
C PRO A 96 -10.07 15.62 1.81
N THR A 97 -9.24 14.80 1.17
CA THR A 97 -9.36 13.34 1.20
C THR A 97 -8.72 12.81 2.48
N LYS A 98 -9.30 11.77 3.08
CA LYS A 98 -8.72 11.07 4.24
C LYS A 98 -8.54 9.60 3.92
N PHE A 99 -7.37 9.06 4.26
CA PHE A 99 -7.09 7.63 4.25
C PHE A 99 -6.63 7.18 5.62
N GLU A 100 -7.13 6.04 6.09
CA GLU A 100 -6.62 5.37 7.29
C GLU A 100 -6.63 3.86 7.10
N ILE A 101 -5.62 3.20 7.63
CA ILE A 101 -5.51 1.75 7.58
C ILE A 101 -4.99 1.20 8.90
N ILE A 102 -5.65 0.13 9.35
CA ILE A 102 -5.24 -0.65 10.52
C ILE A 102 -4.80 -2.01 10.01
N PHE A 103 -3.59 -2.41 10.38
CA PHE A 103 -3.00 -3.66 9.92
C PHE A 103 -2.02 -4.26 10.93
N ILE A 104 -1.72 -5.53 10.74
CA ILE A 104 -0.71 -6.27 11.50
C ILE A 104 0.49 -6.55 10.60
N GLN A 105 1.68 -6.22 11.09
CA GLN A 105 2.96 -6.57 10.48
C GLN A 105 3.92 -7.03 11.57
N ASN A 106 4.58 -8.18 11.35
CA ASN A 106 5.54 -8.77 12.29
C ASN A 106 4.97 -8.80 13.72
N ASP A 107 3.76 -9.35 13.84
CA ASP A 107 2.97 -9.46 15.08
C ASP A 107 2.66 -8.15 15.82
N THR A 108 2.92 -7.00 15.20
CA THR A 108 2.62 -5.68 15.73
C THR A 108 1.45 -5.08 14.97
N LYS A 109 0.47 -4.54 15.71
CA LYS A 109 -0.66 -3.81 15.13
C LYS A 109 -0.30 -2.33 14.97
N TYR A 110 -0.62 -1.79 13.81
CA TYR A 110 -0.40 -0.41 13.41
C TYR A 110 -1.72 0.22 12.98
N GLN A 111 -1.88 1.51 13.27
CA GLN A 111 -2.89 2.38 12.68
C GLN A 111 -2.16 3.56 12.05
N TYR A 112 -2.28 3.69 10.74
CA TYR A 112 -1.60 4.71 9.96
C TYR A 112 -2.60 5.43 9.08
N GLY A 113 -2.52 6.76 9.03
CA GLY A 113 -3.42 7.55 8.20
C GLY A 113 -2.87 8.93 7.90
N PHE A 114 -3.50 9.56 6.92
CA PHE A 114 -3.18 10.92 6.50
C PHE A 114 -4.37 11.59 5.82
N ILE A 115 -4.40 12.91 5.93
CA ILE A 115 -5.35 13.82 5.27
C ILE A 115 -4.58 14.66 4.27
N LEU A 116 -5.11 14.83 3.07
CA LEU A 116 -4.43 15.53 1.99
C LEU A 116 -5.39 16.18 1.00
N ASN A 117 -4.88 17.17 0.28
CA ASN A 117 -5.49 17.68 -0.94
C ASN A 117 -4.56 17.38 -2.15
N SER A 118 -4.83 17.97 -3.31
CA SER A 118 -4.02 17.73 -4.51
C SER A 118 -2.60 18.30 -4.42
N GLU A 119 -2.31 19.15 -3.44
CA GLU A 119 -1.06 19.90 -3.33
C GLU A 119 -0.20 19.45 -2.15
N LYS A 120 -0.82 19.16 -1.01
CA LYS A 120 -0.10 18.87 0.24
C LYS A 120 -0.80 17.85 1.14
N ILE A 121 0.01 17.24 2.00
CA ILE A 121 -0.43 16.46 3.15
C ILE A 121 -0.78 17.46 4.27
N LEU A 122 -2.01 17.45 4.75
CA LEU A 122 -2.49 18.33 5.81
C LEU A 122 -2.23 17.71 7.18
N GLU A 123 -2.46 16.40 7.32
CA GLU A 123 -2.21 15.66 8.55
C GLU A 123 -1.64 14.27 8.24
N GLU A 124 -0.82 13.73 9.14
CA GLU A 124 -0.30 12.37 9.05
C GLU A 124 0.01 11.84 10.45
N TRP A 125 -0.39 10.60 10.74
CA TRP A 125 -0.19 9.98 12.05
C TRP A 125 0.17 8.50 11.94
N LEU A 126 0.87 8.02 12.97
CA LEU A 126 1.14 6.62 13.18
C LEU A 126 0.97 6.26 14.66
N LEU A 127 0.05 5.33 14.93
CA LEU A 127 -0.13 4.70 16.22
C LEU A 127 0.33 3.24 16.15
N VAL A 128 1.01 2.79 17.19
CA VAL A 128 1.53 1.43 17.33
C VAL A 128 0.99 0.81 18.60
N PHE A 129 0.57 -0.45 18.52
CA PHE A 129 -0.01 -1.16 19.65
C PHE A 129 0.94 -2.28 20.05
N GLY A 130 1.58 -2.11 21.21
CA GLY A 130 2.43 -3.15 21.81
C GLY A 130 1.63 -4.25 22.50
N GLU A 131 2.30 -5.08 23.29
CA GLU A 131 1.72 -6.26 23.96
C GLU A 131 0.46 -5.96 24.80
N SER A 132 0.43 -4.82 25.49
CA SER A 132 -0.74 -4.38 26.28
C SER A 132 -1.94 -3.94 25.43
N ASN A 133 -1.81 -3.96 24.09
CA ASN A 133 -2.77 -3.47 23.11
C ASN A 133 -3.21 -1.99 23.33
N ARG A 134 -2.42 -1.23 24.09
CA ARG A 134 -2.60 0.22 24.26
C ARG A 134 -1.95 0.95 23.09
N ALA A 135 -2.68 1.92 22.51
CA ALA A 135 -2.17 2.78 21.46
C ALA A 135 -0.99 3.61 21.96
N GLN A 136 0.11 3.59 21.23
CA GLN A 136 1.28 4.42 21.45
C GLN A 136 1.47 5.26 20.20
N LYS A 137 1.29 6.57 20.31
CA LYS A 137 1.60 7.49 19.22
C LYS A 137 3.10 7.46 18.97
N TRP A 138 3.51 7.16 17.74
CA TRP A 138 4.91 7.28 17.34
C TRP A 138 5.19 8.67 16.79
N PHE A 139 4.37 9.12 15.84
CA PHE A 139 4.40 10.49 15.36
C PHE A 139 3.01 10.95 14.93
N GLU A 140 2.87 12.26 14.88
CA GLU A 140 1.77 13.00 14.28
C GLU A 140 2.33 14.32 13.77
N ARG A 141 1.88 14.76 12.61
CA ARG A 141 2.12 16.11 12.12
C ARG A 141 0.84 16.70 11.58
N ILE A 142 0.64 17.98 11.88
CA ILE A 142 -0.55 18.74 11.46
C ILE A 142 -0.05 20.05 10.85
N TYR A 143 -0.53 20.37 9.65
CA TYR A 143 -0.26 21.62 8.99
C TYR A 143 -1.07 22.74 9.65
N ASN A 144 -0.40 23.79 10.12
CA ASN A 144 -1.04 24.99 10.62
C ASN A 144 -1.10 26.05 9.52
N GLU A 145 -2.29 26.28 8.96
CA GLU A 145 -2.50 27.27 7.90
C GLU A 145 -2.10 28.69 8.30
N LYS A 146 -2.25 29.07 9.58
CA LYS A 146 -1.93 30.43 10.04
C LYS A 146 -0.43 30.69 10.14
N GLU A 147 0.33 29.64 10.44
CA GLU A 147 1.78 29.73 10.67
C GLU A 147 2.59 29.20 9.47
N GLU A 148 1.90 28.69 8.43
CA GLU A 148 2.46 28.05 7.24
C GLU A 148 3.53 26.99 7.56
N LYS A 149 3.35 26.26 8.68
CA LYS A 149 4.32 25.25 9.16
C LYS A 149 3.63 24.00 9.68
N TYR A 150 4.39 22.92 9.75
CA TYR A 150 3.95 21.67 10.36
C TYR A 150 4.29 21.62 11.85
N ASN A 151 3.29 21.32 12.67
CA ASN A 151 3.46 21.04 14.08
C ASN A 151 3.65 19.52 14.27
N TYR A 152 4.84 19.12 14.69
CA TYR A 152 5.18 17.71 14.91
C TYR A 152 5.02 17.33 16.38
N SER A 153 4.39 16.18 16.62
CA SER A 153 4.27 15.55 17.94
C SER A 153 4.85 14.14 17.88
N PHE A 154 5.93 13.90 18.63
CA PHE A 154 6.60 12.60 18.65
C PHE A 154 6.39 11.88 19.97
N GLY A 155 6.09 10.59 19.90
CA GLY A 155 6.02 9.75 21.09
C GLY A 155 7.38 9.44 21.68
N ALA A 156 7.39 9.14 22.98
CA ALA A 156 8.60 8.76 23.72
C ALA A 156 9.29 7.50 23.17
N LYS A 157 8.51 6.57 22.60
CA LYS A 157 9.01 5.29 22.05
C LYS A 157 9.37 5.34 20.57
N PHE A 158 9.14 6.47 19.90
CA PHE A 158 9.66 6.69 18.57
C PHE A 158 11.10 7.18 18.70
N LEU A 159 12.05 6.58 17.98
CA LEU A 159 13.48 6.80 18.16
C LEU A 159 14.13 7.30 16.87
N GLY A 160 15.37 7.80 16.98
CA GLY A 160 16.20 8.26 15.87
C GLY A 160 16.07 9.76 15.55
N SER A 161 16.56 10.17 14.38
CA SER A 161 16.75 11.57 13.96
C SER A 161 15.46 12.26 13.50
N LYS A 162 14.46 12.32 14.37
CA LYS A 162 13.11 12.84 14.07
C LYS A 162 13.12 14.25 13.45
N GLN A 163 13.98 15.12 13.99
CA GLN A 163 14.10 16.50 13.53
C GLN A 163 14.68 16.59 12.11
N LEU A 164 15.72 15.80 11.80
CA LEU A 164 16.27 15.71 10.45
C LEU A 164 15.20 15.28 9.45
N TRP A 165 14.40 14.26 9.78
CA TRP A 165 13.33 13.81 8.89
C TRP A 165 12.25 14.89 8.72
N ALA A 166 11.86 15.56 9.81
CA ALA A 166 10.87 16.63 9.77
C ALA A 166 11.31 17.80 8.89
N GLU A 167 12.57 18.25 9.02
CA GLU A 167 13.17 19.34 8.23
C GLU A 167 13.30 18.99 6.75
N ASN A 168 13.48 17.70 6.41
CA ASN A 168 13.59 17.23 5.03
C ASN A 168 12.24 16.80 4.42
N THR A 169 11.15 16.82 5.20
CA THR A 169 9.83 16.43 4.71
C THR A 169 9.12 17.60 4.07
N ARG A 170 8.91 17.51 2.75
CA ARG A 170 8.16 18.49 1.95
C ARG A 170 6.65 18.38 2.19
N ASP A 171 5.92 19.45 1.86
CA ASP A 171 4.46 19.51 1.96
C ASP A 171 3.74 18.39 1.18
N ASN A 172 4.26 18.01 0.00
CA ASN A 172 3.71 16.96 -0.86
C ASN A 172 4.32 15.56 -0.63
N ALA A 173 5.05 15.38 0.47
CA ALA A 173 5.67 14.12 0.84
C ALA A 173 5.19 13.67 2.22
N LEU A 174 4.93 12.36 2.39
CA LEU A 174 4.68 11.76 3.70
C LEU A 174 5.97 11.71 4.52
N PHE A 175 5.86 12.01 5.83
CA PHE A 175 6.94 11.90 6.80
C PHE A 175 7.43 10.46 6.91
N LEU A 176 6.52 9.48 6.92
CA LEU A 176 6.84 8.06 6.86
C LEU A 176 7.81 7.75 5.70
N SER A 177 7.45 8.19 4.49
CA SER A 177 8.21 7.88 3.27
C SER A 177 9.59 8.55 3.28
N VAL A 178 9.68 9.80 3.76
CA VAL A 178 10.95 10.54 3.85
C VAL A 178 11.86 9.92 4.92
N ALA A 179 11.33 9.54 6.07
CA ALA A 179 12.10 8.87 7.12
C ALA A 179 12.68 7.54 6.63
N ILE A 180 11.95 6.76 5.83
CA ILE A 180 12.45 5.53 5.19
C ILE A 180 13.58 5.83 4.20
N GLN A 181 13.42 6.86 3.36
CA GLN A 181 14.47 7.28 2.42
C GLN A 181 15.76 7.70 3.16
N LEU A 182 15.62 8.20 4.38
CA LEU A 182 16.72 8.56 5.28
C LEU A 182 17.09 7.42 6.24
N ASN A 183 16.85 6.16 5.83
CA ASN A 183 17.25 4.91 6.48
C ASN A 183 16.71 4.71 7.91
N ASN A 184 15.48 5.15 8.19
CA ASN A 184 14.83 4.80 9.45
C ASN A 184 14.43 3.32 9.51
N GLU A 185 15.11 2.54 10.35
CA GLU A 185 14.81 1.12 10.56
C GLU A 185 13.46 0.88 11.26
N GLN A 186 13.07 1.75 12.20
CA GLN A 186 11.90 1.54 13.05
C GLN A 186 10.58 1.56 12.25
N LEU A 187 10.52 2.33 11.17
CA LEU A 187 9.36 2.49 10.29
C LEU A 187 9.35 1.48 9.15
N LYS A 188 10.43 0.73 8.91
CA LYS A 188 10.50 -0.26 7.83
C LYS A 188 9.33 -1.24 7.83
N PRO A 189 8.91 -1.83 8.96
CA PRO A 189 7.75 -2.73 8.96
C PRO A 189 6.47 -2.07 8.41
N VAL A 190 6.24 -0.80 8.74
CA VAL A 190 5.08 -0.05 8.26
C VAL A 190 5.18 0.12 6.74
N PHE A 191 6.33 0.57 6.23
CA PHE A 191 6.55 0.75 4.80
C PHE A 191 6.49 -0.57 4.02
N ASP A 192 7.11 -1.62 4.53
CA ASP A 192 7.15 -2.96 3.93
C ASP A 192 5.76 -3.60 3.87
N PHE A 193 4.86 -3.27 4.80
CA PHE A 193 3.47 -3.68 4.66
C PHE A 193 2.86 -3.13 3.37
N PHE A 194 3.02 -1.84 3.07
CA PHE A 194 2.50 -1.25 1.82
C PHE A 194 3.24 -1.78 0.59
N ASN A 195 4.56 -1.87 0.65
CA ASN A 195 5.39 -2.23 -0.48
C ASN A 195 5.29 -3.73 -0.84
N LEU A 196 5.43 -4.60 0.16
CA LEU A 196 5.62 -6.03 -0.02
C LEU A 196 4.36 -6.86 0.28
N LYS A 197 3.54 -6.48 1.27
CA LYS A 197 2.38 -7.30 1.68
C LYS A 197 1.05 -6.88 1.10
N LEU A 198 0.80 -5.57 0.97
CA LEU A 198 -0.44 -5.05 0.40
C LEU A 198 -0.36 -5.16 -1.13
N GLN A 199 -0.86 -6.26 -1.67
CA GLN A 199 -0.88 -6.51 -3.10
C GLN A 199 -2.29 -6.28 -3.66
N ILE A 200 -2.37 -5.52 -4.76
CA ILE A 200 -3.64 -5.14 -5.38
C ILE A 200 -3.58 -5.60 -6.84
N ALA A 201 -4.57 -6.41 -7.22
CA ALA A 201 -4.76 -6.87 -8.59
C ALA A 201 -5.91 -6.10 -9.25
N ASN A 202 -5.79 -5.88 -10.55
CA ASN A 202 -6.89 -5.44 -11.40
C ASN A 202 -6.98 -6.35 -12.64
N SER A 203 -7.82 -5.99 -13.61
CA SER A 203 -7.96 -6.75 -14.86
C SER A 203 -6.68 -6.78 -15.71
N GLN A 204 -5.70 -5.91 -15.44
CA GLN A 204 -4.39 -5.91 -16.09
C GLN A 204 -3.33 -6.71 -15.30
N GLY A 205 -3.74 -7.39 -14.23
CA GLY A 205 -2.86 -8.19 -13.37
C GLY A 205 -2.50 -7.50 -12.06
N TRP A 206 -1.42 -7.96 -11.44
CA TRP A 206 -0.90 -7.39 -10.19
C TRP A 206 0.27 -6.46 -10.48
N ASP A 207 0.45 -5.41 -9.66
CA ASP A 207 1.58 -4.48 -9.78
C ASP A 207 2.97 -5.18 -9.74
N ASN A 208 3.06 -6.42 -9.20
CA ASN A 208 4.25 -7.29 -9.22
C ASN A 208 3.92 -8.77 -9.52
N GLY A 209 2.92 -9.01 -10.38
CA GLY A 209 2.28 -10.34 -10.52
C GLY A 209 3.20 -11.46 -10.94
N ILE A 210 4.14 -11.19 -11.84
CA ILE A 210 5.08 -12.20 -12.34
C ILE A 210 5.98 -12.70 -11.22
N ASN A 211 6.66 -11.80 -10.49
CA ASN A 211 7.58 -12.19 -9.41
C ASN A 211 6.84 -12.86 -8.25
N ILE A 212 5.63 -12.39 -7.92
CA ILE A 212 4.77 -13.04 -6.92
C ILE A 212 4.42 -14.47 -7.37
N THR A 213 3.99 -14.63 -8.62
CA THR A 213 3.61 -15.93 -9.18
C THR A 213 4.79 -16.90 -9.17
N ILE A 214 5.96 -16.44 -9.60
CA ILE A 214 7.22 -17.20 -9.56
C ILE A 214 7.56 -17.61 -8.13
N ASN A 215 7.62 -16.67 -7.20
CA ASN A 215 7.98 -16.94 -5.81
C ASN A 215 7.02 -17.91 -5.12
N GLU A 216 5.71 -17.76 -5.35
CA GLU A 216 4.71 -18.67 -4.77
C GLU A 216 4.75 -20.05 -5.43
N TYR A 217 5.02 -20.12 -6.73
CA TYR A 217 5.24 -21.39 -7.43
C TYR A 217 6.48 -22.12 -6.92
N GLU A 218 7.60 -21.43 -6.75
CA GLU A 218 8.83 -22.03 -6.24
C GLU A 218 8.66 -22.53 -4.80
N LYS A 219 7.96 -21.78 -3.94
CA LYS A 219 7.69 -22.18 -2.55
C LYS A 219 6.72 -23.36 -2.43
N ASN A 220 5.71 -23.43 -3.29
CA ASN A 220 4.59 -24.37 -3.18
C ASN A 220 4.43 -25.26 -4.42
N LYS A 221 5.54 -25.59 -5.10
CA LYS A 221 5.56 -26.24 -6.41
C LYS A 221 4.70 -27.50 -6.51
N GLU A 222 4.83 -28.40 -5.54
CA GLU A 222 4.07 -29.66 -5.52
C GLU A 222 2.56 -29.42 -5.38
N LEU A 223 2.16 -28.54 -4.48
CA LEU A 223 0.76 -28.20 -4.25
C LEU A 223 0.13 -27.58 -5.51
N ILE A 224 0.86 -26.67 -6.17
CA ILE A 224 0.36 -25.97 -7.36
C ILE A 224 0.31 -26.92 -8.57
N ASN A 225 1.31 -27.78 -8.76
CA ASN A 225 1.27 -28.79 -9.82
C ASN A 225 0.13 -29.80 -9.61
N ASN A 226 -0.12 -30.20 -8.36
CA ASN A 226 -1.28 -31.04 -8.05
C ASN A 226 -2.60 -30.31 -8.33
N PHE A 227 -2.68 -29.01 -8.04
CA PHE A 227 -3.84 -28.20 -8.41
C PHE A 227 -4.07 -28.18 -9.92
N PHE A 228 -3.03 -27.97 -10.74
CA PHE A 228 -3.16 -28.00 -12.21
C PHE A 228 -3.67 -29.34 -12.73
N LYS A 229 -3.19 -30.46 -12.16
CA LYS A 229 -3.66 -31.81 -12.50
C LYS A 229 -5.12 -32.04 -12.12
N ILE A 230 -5.55 -31.52 -10.97
CA ILE A 230 -6.95 -31.63 -10.52
C ILE A 230 -7.88 -30.74 -11.35
N ALA A 231 -7.41 -29.56 -11.74
CA ALA A 231 -8.18 -28.60 -12.53
C ALA A 231 -8.38 -29.03 -13.99
N ASP A 232 -7.76 -30.14 -14.41
CA ASP A 232 -7.87 -30.74 -15.74
C ASP A 232 -7.58 -29.73 -16.87
N LEU A 233 -6.55 -28.91 -16.67
CA LEU A 233 -6.15 -27.87 -17.61
C LEU A 233 -5.16 -28.35 -18.67
N ASP A 234 -4.89 -29.66 -18.77
CA ASP A 234 -3.79 -30.24 -19.56
C ASP A 234 -2.40 -29.62 -19.25
N ILE A 235 -2.21 -29.14 -18.01
CA ILE A 235 -0.95 -28.56 -17.53
C ILE A 235 -0.33 -29.51 -16.49
N GLU A 236 0.84 -30.09 -16.81
CA GLU A 236 1.57 -30.97 -15.89
C GLU A 236 2.38 -30.18 -14.84
N GLY A 237 2.76 -28.95 -15.18
CA GLY A 237 3.47 -28.02 -14.31
C GLY A 237 4.04 -26.83 -15.07
N VAL A 238 4.74 -25.96 -14.35
CA VAL A 238 5.37 -24.75 -14.88
C VAL A 238 6.89 -24.87 -14.83
N GLU A 239 7.54 -24.59 -15.96
CA GLU A 239 9.00 -24.43 -16.05
C GLU A 239 9.33 -22.93 -16.02
N ILE A 240 10.13 -22.50 -15.05
CA ILE A 240 10.57 -21.10 -14.94
C ILE A 240 11.89 -20.96 -15.70
N LYS A 241 11.90 -20.13 -16.74
CA LYS A 241 13.10 -19.78 -17.49
C LYS A 241 13.47 -18.34 -17.22
N THR A 242 14.65 -18.12 -16.67
CA THR A 242 15.25 -16.80 -16.52
C THR A 242 16.31 -16.61 -17.58
N SER A 243 16.19 -15.54 -18.36
CA SER A 243 17.27 -15.07 -19.23
C SER A 243 17.82 -13.75 -18.72
N ASP A 244 19.10 -13.53 -19.00
CA ASP A 244 19.68 -12.19 -18.93
C ASP A 244 19.10 -11.35 -20.05
N ILE A 245 18.77 -10.10 -19.72
CA ILE A 245 18.30 -9.15 -20.71
C ILE A 245 19.52 -8.48 -21.35
N ASP A 246 19.70 -8.76 -22.63
CA ASP A 246 20.57 -8.07 -23.55
C ASP A 246 19.75 -7.36 -24.64
N GLU A 247 20.43 -6.61 -25.52
CA GLU A 247 19.76 -5.84 -26.56
C GLU A 247 19.00 -6.71 -27.58
N ASN A 248 19.45 -7.96 -27.79
CA ASN A 248 18.84 -8.91 -28.72
C ASN A 248 17.63 -9.63 -28.12
N SER A 249 17.55 -9.68 -26.80
CA SER A 249 16.43 -10.25 -26.03
C SER A 249 15.24 -9.29 -25.87
N LEU A 250 15.38 -8.03 -26.32
CA LEU A 250 14.30 -7.07 -26.28
C LEU A 250 13.18 -7.46 -27.26
N PRO A 251 11.89 -7.28 -26.89
CA PRO A 251 10.77 -7.47 -27.81
C PRO A 251 10.92 -6.65 -29.10
N PRO A 252 10.38 -7.11 -30.24
CA PRO A 252 10.52 -6.43 -31.54
C PRO A 252 10.13 -4.95 -31.48
N ASP A 253 9.07 -4.63 -30.75
CA ASP A 253 8.54 -3.27 -30.61
C ASP A 253 9.51 -2.33 -29.86
N ILE A 254 10.37 -2.88 -29.00
CA ILE A 254 11.38 -2.14 -28.22
C ILE A 254 12.70 -2.07 -29.01
N GLN A 255 13.00 -3.04 -29.87
CA GLN A 255 14.22 -3.03 -30.70
C GLN A 255 14.29 -1.84 -31.65
N ILE A 256 13.13 -1.31 -32.06
CA ILE A 256 12.99 -0.16 -32.99
C ILE A 256 13.38 1.18 -32.31
N LEU A 257 13.44 1.21 -30.97
CA LEU A 257 13.75 2.43 -30.23
C LEU A 257 15.24 2.83 -30.39
N PRO A 258 15.59 4.12 -30.17
CA PRO A 258 16.98 4.54 -30.14
C PRO A 258 17.83 3.78 -29.10
N GLN A 259 19.11 3.58 -29.40
CA GLN A 259 20.09 2.85 -28.57
C GLN A 259 20.08 3.34 -27.11
N GLU A 260 20.08 4.65 -26.90
CA GLU A 260 20.08 5.29 -25.58
C GLU A 260 18.84 4.93 -24.74
N ILE A 261 17.68 4.76 -25.39
CA ILE A 261 16.44 4.35 -24.72
C ILE A 261 16.50 2.86 -24.39
N LYS A 262 16.98 2.02 -25.31
CA LYS A 262 17.18 0.58 -25.07
C LYS A 262 18.12 0.33 -23.89
N GLU A 263 19.25 1.02 -23.82
CA GLU A 263 20.21 0.92 -22.71
C GLU A 263 19.60 1.34 -21.38
N LYS A 264 18.79 2.41 -21.37
CA LYS A 264 18.08 2.86 -20.18
C LYS A 264 17.05 1.84 -19.70
N ILE A 265 16.29 1.24 -20.61
CA ILE A 265 15.32 0.17 -20.31
C ILE A 265 16.04 -1.05 -19.73
N ILE A 266 17.13 -1.51 -20.36
CA ILE A 266 17.92 -2.65 -19.88
C ILE A 266 18.44 -2.39 -18.46
N LYS A 267 18.93 -1.17 -18.20
CA LYS A 267 19.44 -0.76 -16.89
C LYS A 267 18.33 -0.69 -15.83
N GLU A 268 17.17 -0.15 -16.18
CA GLU A 268 16.01 -0.10 -15.28
C GLU A 268 15.49 -1.50 -14.95
N VAL A 269 15.43 -2.41 -15.93
CA VAL A 269 14.97 -3.79 -15.68
C VAL A 269 15.96 -4.58 -14.84
N LYS A 270 17.28 -4.38 -15.01
CA LYS A 270 18.30 -4.99 -14.15
C LYS A 270 18.20 -4.51 -12.70
N ASN A 271 17.92 -3.23 -12.49
CA ASN A 271 17.72 -2.65 -11.14
C ASN A 271 16.42 -3.10 -10.44
N ILE A 272 15.46 -3.69 -11.16
CA ILE A 272 14.23 -4.26 -10.57
C ILE A 272 14.49 -5.66 -9.98
N ARG A 273 15.59 -6.32 -10.36
CA ARG A 273 15.95 -7.67 -9.87
C ARG A 273 16.85 -7.66 -8.61
N GLU A 274 17.38 -6.51 -8.19
CA GLU A 274 18.15 -6.33 -6.94
C GLU A 274 17.27 -5.77 -5.82
#